data_AF-A0A7S2UX36-F1
#
_entry.id   AF-A0A7S2UX36-F1
#
_cell.length_a   1.000
_cell.length_b   1.000
_cell.length_c   1.000
_cell.angle_alpha   90.00
_cell.angle_beta   90.00
_cell.angle_gamma   90.00
#
_symmetry.space_group_name_H-M   'P 1'
#
loop_
_entity.id
_entity.type
_entity.pdbx_description
1 polymer ?
#
loop_
_entity_poly.entity_id
_entity_poly.type
_entity_poly.pdbx_seq_one_letter_code
_entity_poly.pdbx_strand_id
1 'polypeptide(L)'
;AMDEILELQKQLAAVQLEDTVYRLSERNCIEILMKLRQLGTIELIWTTNGKEYLTPEQLKLEIQDELLAASGRVRLTEIQPIINVDLVHIERIAAQIASEENVAEGDKIILLSGELIAEWYFDGISEEINEELQAGSGQLTFGALASKFNLPVDIVQECVKKRLGSSIQATLDSRGRLVTDSYWRQRASRMRGVCTALTRPALVPQLAKQYGIDEEEVQDMLRQLVADGVVCGQVQGREWVPAVFARTQRHCVDAFFQQNGYLEHHRARKLQVTKPGDFIQRQFKDAVDLETCVVSQDVVASLEANLEETARNRWWCQAGSLLPPALTEGDVGALVSKCCARARQSSLVQVQEVFVVSSGFLEDCLKRFQQEAKAQAAKTAASGAAKTAPPPPPQQQQQPGKGTPTPAEDEDSEEETNHSPAATKKKAPKKSKKGGRRRKGDDTDEEDEPEPPAPPGGKKGKKASGGGGG
;
A
#
# COMPACT_ATOMS: atom_id res chain seq x y z
N ALA A 1 51.17 24.25 66.15
CA ALA A 1 50.58 22.99 65.68
C ALA A 1 50.18 22.07 66.84
N MET A 2 51.07 21.28 67.47
CA MET A 2 50.64 20.37 68.55
C MET A 2 50.35 21.07 69.89
N ASP A 3 51.13 22.09 70.25
CA ASP A 3 50.90 22.84 71.49
C ASP A 3 49.60 23.66 71.47
N GLU A 4 49.22 24.21 70.30
CA GLU A 4 47.92 24.89 70.11
C GLU A 4 46.74 23.93 70.30
N ILE A 5 46.86 22.67 69.84
CA ILE A 5 45.80 21.67 70.00
C ILE A 5 45.64 21.32 71.48
N LEU A 6 46.73 21.21 72.23
CA LEU A 6 46.71 20.98 73.68
C LEU A 6 46.11 22.16 74.45
N GLU A 7 46.41 23.38 74.03
CA GLU A 7 45.89 24.59 74.66
C GLU A 7 44.39 24.77 74.38
N LEU A 8 43.95 24.47 73.15
CA LEU A 8 42.53 24.41 72.78
C LEU A 8 41.78 23.31 73.55
N GLN A 9 42.37 22.13 73.73
CA GLN A 9 41.79 21.06 74.55
C GLN A 9 41.63 21.48 76.01
N LYS A 10 42.61 22.21 76.56
CA LYS A 10 42.57 22.70 77.93
C LYS A 10 41.53 23.81 78.12
N GLN A 11 41.39 24.69 77.14
CA GLN A 11 40.32 25.71 77.10
C GLN A 11 38.94 25.05 76.99
N LEU A 12 38.79 24.04 76.14
CA LEU A 12 37.53 23.30 75.97
C LEU A 12 37.14 22.55 77.26
N ALA A 13 38.11 21.95 77.96
CA ALA A 13 37.90 21.34 79.26
C ALA A 13 37.50 22.36 80.34
N ALA A 14 38.10 23.55 80.34
CA ALA A 14 37.74 24.63 81.27
C ALA A 14 36.31 25.14 81.05
N VAL A 15 35.89 25.31 79.79
CA VAL A 15 34.52 25.73 79.42
C VAL A 15 33.50 24.64 79.75
N GLN A 16 33.85 23.36 79.63
CA GLN A 16 32.96 22.25 80.02
C GLN A 16 32.78 22.11 81.54
N LEU A 17 33.74 22.62 82.33
CA LEU A 17 33.72 22.64 83.80
C LEU A 17 33.00 23.89 84.36
N GLU A 18 32.69 24.89 83.53
CA GLU A 18 31.84 26.00 83.93
C GLU A 18 30.39 25.52 84.05
N ASP A 19 29.94 25.30 85.29
CA ASP A 19 28.56 25.02 85.61
C ASP A 19 27.68 26.24 85.29
N THR A 20 27.02 26.20 84.13
CA THR A 20 25.98 27.15 83.77
C THR A 20 24.82 27.03 84.78
N VAL A 21 24.58 28.08 85.56
CA VAL A 21 23.66 28.13 86.73
C VAL A 21 22.18 27.86 86.39
N TYR A 22 21.81 27.79 85.11
CA TYR A 22 20.45 27.52 84.66
C TYR A 22 20.40 26.38 83.64
N ARG A 23 20.61 25.14 84.09
CA ARG A 23 20.22 23.97 83.30
C ARG A 23 18.70 23.80 83.42
N LEU A 24 17.99 24.03 82.32
CA LEU A 24 16.59 23.60 82.24
C LEU A 24 16.54 22.08 82.35
N SER A 25 15.70 21.58 83.25
CA SER A 25 15.37 20.17 83.28
C SER A 25 14.59 19.80 82.01
N GLU A 26 14.71 18.57 81.55
CA GLU A 26 13.99 18.05 80.38
C GLU A 26 12.47 18.29 80.51
N ARG A 27 11.93 18.12 81.72
CA ARG A 27 10.53 18.41 82.04
C ARG A 27 10.17 19.89 81.81
N ASN A 28 11.04 20.82 82.23
CA ASN A 28 10.81 22.24 82.02
C ASN A 28 10.89 22.59 80.52
N CYS A 29 11.80 21.97 79.75
CA CYS A 29 11.87 22.14 78.30
C CYS A 29 10.59 21.67 77.60
N ILE A 30 10.06 20.51 77.99
CA ILE A 30 8.79 19.97 77.45
C ILE A 30 7.61 20.89 77.78
N GLU A 31 7.52 21.40 79.01
CA GLU A 31 6.46 22.33 79.41
C GLU A 31 6.52 23.65 78.63
N ILE A 32 7.72 24.18 78.37
CA ILE A 32 7.92 25.37 77.53
C ILE A 32 7.50 25.09 76.09
N LEU A 33 7.92 23.96 75.51
CA LEU A 33 7.53 23.56 74.14
C LEU A 33 6.01 23.40 74.01
N MET A 34 5.36 22.78 75.01
CA MET A 34 3.90 22.69 75.06
C MET A 34 3.23 24.05 75.16
N LYS A 35 3.78 24.98 75.94
CA LYS A 35 3.27 26.35 76.02
C LYS A 35 3.44 27.11 74.71
N LEU A 36 4.58 27.00 74.05
CA LEU A 36 4.83 27.62 72.75
C LEU A 36 3.91 27.07 71.65
N ARG A 37 3.60 25.77 71.71
CA ARG A 37 2.59 25.17 70.83
C ARG A 37 1.16 25.66 71.15
N GLN A 38 0.78 25.77 72.42
CA GLN A 38 -0.53 26.32 72.82
C GLN A 38 -0.72 27.76 72.36
N LEU A 39 0.36 28.54 72.34
CA LEU A 39 0.38 29.91 71.83
C LEU A 39 0.40 29.99 70.29
N GLY A 40 0.45 28.86 69.59
CA GLY A 40 0.47 28.77 68.12
C GLY A 40 1.75 29.30 67.48
N THR A 41 2.83 29.47 68.26
CA THR A 41 4.07 30.08 67.79
C THR A 41 4.97 29.08 67.04
N ILE A 42 4.83 27.79 67.35
CA ILE A 42 5.64 26.71 66.75
C ILE A 42 4.76 25.49 66.48
N GLU A 43 4.84 24.95 65.26
CA GLU A 43 4.29 23.64 64.92
C GLU A 43 5.36 22.57 65.18
N LEU A 44 5.02 21.54 65.94
CA LEU A 44 5.94 20.46 66.32
C LEU A 44 5.34 19.12 65.89
N ILE A 45 6.17 18.31 65.25
CA ILE A 45 5.88 16.95 64.81
C ILE A 45 6.61 16.00 65.75
N TRP A 46 5.93 14.91 66.14
CA TRP A 46 6.54 13.88 66.98
C TRP A 46 7.15 12.79 66.10
N THR A 47 8.33 12.33 66.52
CA THR A 47 8.85 11.05 66.04
C THR A 47 7.98 9.91 66.53
N THR A 48 7.89 8.81 65.76
CA THR A 48 7.14 7.59 66.14
C THR A 48 7.67 6.95 67.42
N ASN A 49 8.93 7.22 67.78
CA ASN A 49 9.56 6.79 69.03
C ASN A 49 9.27 7.73 70.23
N GLY A 50 8.68 8.90 69.99
CA GLY A 50 8.32 9.88 71.02
C GLY A 50 9.50 10.55 71.73
N LYS A 51 10.72 10.38 71.23
CA LYS A 51 11.96 10.89 71.86
C LYS A 51 12.38 12.27 71.33
N GLU A 52 11.98 12.59 70.11
CA GLU A 52 12.44 13.78 69.39
C GLU A 52 11.26 14.57 68.84
N TYR A 53 11.43 15.89 68.78
CA TYR A 53 10.50 16.83 68.19
C TYR A 53 11.13 17.43 66.93
N LEU A 54 10.41 17.38 65.81
CA LEU A 54 10.85 18.00 64.56
C LEU A 54 9.95 19.20 64.25
N THR A 55 10.55 20.24 63.70
CA THR A 55 9.79 21.31 63.03
C THR A 55 9.48 20.88 61.60
N PRO A 56 8.37 21.36 60.99
CA PRO A 56 8.07 21.11 59.57
C PRO A 56 9.22 21.52 58.63
N GLU A 57 9.94 22.60 58.95
CA GLU A 57 11.10 23.07 58.18
C GLU A 57 12.28 22.09 58.26
N GLN A 58 12.55 21.54 59.45
CA GLN A 58 13.61 20.55 59.62
C GLN A 58 13.25 19.24 58.89
N LEU A 59 11.99 18.81 58.98
CA LEU A 59 11.50 17.65 58.25
C LEU A 59 11.63 17.84 56.73
N LYS A 60 11.43 19.07 56.23
CA LYS A 60 11.65 19.40 54.81
C LYS A 60 13.11 19.21 54.41
N LEU A 61 14.06 19.69 55.21
CA LEU A 61 15.50 19.53 54.95
C LEU A 61 15.91 18.06 54.96
N GLU A 62 15.46 17.29 55.94
CA GLU A 62 15.76 15.86 56.02
C GLU A 62 15.22 15.08 54.82
N ILE A 63 14.00 15.41 54.35
CA ILE A 63 13.44 14.80 53.14
C ILE A 63 14.29 15.16 51.90
N GLN A 64 14.81 16.38 51.82
CA GLN A 64 15.69 16.81 50.72
C GLN A 64 17.06 16.13 50.77
N ASP A 65 17.65 15.98 51.96
CA ASP A 65 18.92 15.28 52.16
C ASP A 65 18.79 13.80 51.78
N GLU A 66 17.69 13.15 52.17
CA GLU A 66 17.40 11.76 51.76
C GLU A 66 17.19 11.64 50.25
N LEU A 67 16.53 12.62 49.62
CA LEU A 67 16.37 12.66 48.16
C LEU A 67 17.72 12.78 47.44
N LEU A 68 18.65 13.59 47.96
CA LEU A 68 20.01 13.72 47.46
C LEU A 68 20.81 12.42 47.66
N ALA A 69 20.69 11.80 48.84
CA ALA A 69 21.34 10.53 49.16
C ALA A 69 20.85 9.39 48.24
N ALA A 70 19.56 9.37 47.91
CA ALA A 70 18.94 8.41 47.00
C ALA A 70 19.13 8.74 45.50
N SER A 71 20.03 9.68 45.16
CA SER A 71 20.32 10.07 43.78
C SER A 71 19.09 10.57 43.00
N GLY A 72 18.13 11.21 43.69
CA GLY A 72 17.00 11.90 43.07
C GLY A 72 15.70 11.11 42.90
N ARG A 73 15.61 9.85 43.34
CA ARG A 73 14.32 9.12 43.42
C ARG A 73 14.19 8.38 44.73
N VAL A 74 13.12 8.64 45.48
CA VAL A 74 12.88 8.00 46.78
C VAL A 74 11.39 7.77 47.02
N ARG A 75 11.04 6.60 47.56
CA ARG A 75 9.67 6.29 48.00
C ARG A 75 9.41 6.86 49.39
N LEU A 76 8.25 7.47 49.60
CA LEU A 76 7.90 8.04 50.92
C LEU A 76 7.86 6.97 52.03
N THR A 77 7.54 5.73 51.69
CA THR A 77 7.58 4.59 52.62
C THR A 77 8.99 4.18 53.03
N GLU A 78 10.00 4.47 52.20
CA GLU A 78 11.42 4.20 52.51
C GLU A 78 12.01 5.29 53.41
N ILE A 79 11.53 6.54 53.28
CA ILE A 79 11.90 7.66 54.15
C ILE A 79 11.40 7.47 55.58
N GLN A 80 10.20 6.92 55.74
CA GLN A 80 9.53 6.76 57.04
C GLN A 80 10.40 6.11 58.14
N PRO A 81 11.06 4.95 57.93
CA PRO A 81 11.93 4.36 58.94
C PRO A 81 13.25 5.11 59.16
N ILE A 82 13.70 5.91 58.19
CA ILE A 82 14.97 6.64 58.26
C ILE A 82 14.80 7.90 59.12
N ILE A 83 13.78 8.71 58.81
CA ILE A 83 13.46 9.94 59.54
C ILE A 83 12.66 9.63 60.82
N ASN A 84 12.04 8.45 60.90
CA ASN A 84 11.28 7.98 62.06
C ASN A 84 10.11 8.91 62.44
N VAL A 85 9.45 9.44 61.41
CA VAL A 85 8.25 10.30 61.48
C VAL A 85 7.08 9.59 60.80
N ASP A 86 5.85 9.85 61.24
CA ASP A 86 4.65 9.24 60.64
C ASP A 86 4.44 9.66 59.17
N LEU A 87 3.95 8.73 58.35
CA LEU A 87 3.80 8.90 56.90
C LEU A 87 2.91 10.10 56.55
N VAL A 88 1.88 10.39 57.36
CA VAL A 88 0.96 11.51 57.12
C VAL A 88 1.70 12.85 57.11
N HIS A 89 2.67 13.03 58.00
CA HIS A 89 3.47 14.26 58.06
C HIS A 89 4.45 14.33 56.89
N ILE A 90 5.04 13.19 56.52
CA ILE A 90 5.94 13.09 55.37
C ILE A 90 5.20 13.40 54.06
N GLU A 91 4.03 12.80 53.83
CA GLU A 91 3.21 13.05 52.62
C GLU A 91 2.80 14.52 52.50
N ARG A 92 2.41 15.15 53.60
CA ARG A 92 2.06 16.57 53.64
C ARG A 92 3.24 17.46 53.25
N ILE A 93 4.42 17.23 53.83
CA ILE A 93 5.62 18.01 53.51
C ILE A 93 6.14 17.68 52.10
N ALA A 94 6.05 16.43 51.65
CA ALA A 94 6.38 16.03 50.29
C ALA A 94 5.49 16.73 49.25
N ALA A 95 4.19 16.83 49.52
CA ALA A 95 3.26 17.60 48.68
C ALA A 95 3.60 19.09 48.69
N GLN A 96 4.02 19.63 49.84
CA GLN A 96 4.48 21.01 49.96
C GLN A 96 5.76 21.23 49.12
N ILE A 97 6.76 20.35 49.21
CA ILE A 97 7.99 20.39 48.41
C ILE A 97 7.69 20.33 46.90
N ALA A 98 6.75 19.47 46.49
CA ALA A 98 6.36 19.37 45.08
C ALA A 98 5.59 20.61 44.57
N SER A 99 4.88 21.31 45.47
CA SER A 99 4.13 22.53 45.14
C SER A 99 4.97 23.80 45.22
N GLU A 100 5.96 23.82 46.11
CA GLU A 100 6.95 24.88 46.27
C GLU A 100 7.98 24.70 45.16
N GLU A 101 7.63 25.23 43.98
CA GLU A 101 8.55 25.36 42.86
C GLU A 101 9.72 26.21 43.36
N ASN A 102 10.82 25.58 43.79
CA ASN A 102 12.06 26.26 44.14
C ASN A 102 12.69 26.76 42.82
N VAL A 103 12.14 27.86 42.32
CA VAL A 103 12.57 28.61 41.12
C VAL A 103 14.01 29.14 41.27
N ALA A 104 14.64 29.02 42.44
CA ALA A 104 15.98 29.55 42.71
C ALA A 104 17.13 28.67 42.18
N GLU A 105 16.94 27.36 41.99
CA GLU A 105 18.03 26.46 41.58
C GLU A 105 17.72 25.54 40.38
N GLY A 106 16.51 25.63 39.80
CA GLY A 106 16.18 24.88 38.58
C GLY A 106 15.87 23.40 38.80
N ASP A 107 15.78 22.95 40.04
CA ASP A 107 15.50 21.56 40.39
C ASP A 107 14.03 21.35 40.71
N LYS A 108 13.24 20.98 39.68
CA LYS A 108 11.84 20.63 39.86
C LYS A 108 11.72 19.25 40.51
N ILE A 109 10.98 19.15 41.62
CA ILE A 109 10.66 17.88 42.28
C ILE A 109 9.21 17.51 41.98
N ILE A 110 8.99 16.30 41.48
CA ILE A 110 7.67 15.77 41.13
C ILE A 110 7.29 14.67 42.11
N LEU A 111 6.07 14.74 42.64
CA LEU A 111 5.48 13.68 43.46
C LEU A 111 4.61 12.77 42.57
N LEU A 112 5.00 11.51 42.42
CA LEU A 112 4.31 10.50 41.61
C LEU A 112 3.98 9.27 42.46
N SER A 113 2.70 9.00 42.70
CA SER A 113 2.23 7.77 43.38
C SER A 113 2.93 7.45 44.71
N GLY A 114 3.34 8.48 45.47
CA GLY A 114 4.09 8.31 46.73
C GLY A 114 5.61 8.19 46.54
N GLU A 115 6.15 8.61 45.40
CA GLU A 115 7.58 8.75 45.11
C GLU A 115 7.92 10.21 44.85
N LEU A 116 9.01 10.69 45.44
CA LEU A 116 9.61 11.98 45.09
C LEU A 116 10.68 11.74 44.04
N ILE A 117 10.57 12.44 42.92
CA ILE A 117 11.51 12.35 41.80
C ILE A 117 12.00 13.74 41.45
N ALA A 118 13.30 13.93 41.49
CA ALA A 118 13.95 15.18 41.14
C ALA A 118 14.25 15.29 39.64
N GLU A 119 14.42 16.51 39.14
CA GLU A 119 14.71 16.76 37.73
C GLU A 119 16.05 16.18 37.28
N TRP A 120 17.09 16.24 38.12
CA TRP A 120 18.41 15.68 37.83
C TRP A 120 18.40 14.13 37.70
N TYR A 121 17.41 13.45 38.28
CA TYR A 121 17.21 12.02 38.03
C TYR A 121 16.79 11.78 36.58
N PHE A 122 15.96 12.66 36.00
CA PHE A 122 15.60 12.58 34.58
C PHE A 122 16.76 12.97 33.66
N ASP A 123 17.68 13.83 34.09
CA ASP A 123 18.95 14.07 33.40
C ASP A 123 19.78 12.78 33.31
N GLY A 124 19.99 12.10 34.44
CA GLY A 124 20.71 10.82 34.48
C GLY A 124 20.03 9.72 33.64
N ILE A 125 18.70 9.60 33.71
CA ILE A 125 17.94 8.70 32.82
C ILE A 125 18.17 9.05 31.35
N SER A 126 18.21 10.34 31.01
CA SER A 126 18.38 10.77 29.62
C SER A 126 19.75 10.42 29.07
N GLU A 127 20.80 10.54 29.90
CA GLU A 127 22.15 10.09 29.55
C GLU A 127 22.19 8.57 29.38
N GLU A 128 21.60 7.80 30.30
CA GLU A 128 21.54 6.34 30.20
C GLU A 128 20.76 5.89 28.95
N ILE A 129 19.63 6.53 28.64
CA ILE A 129 18.87 6.29 27.41
C ILE A 129 19.73 6.58 26.18
N ASN A 130 20.49 7.67 26.18
CA ASN A 130 21.36 8.01 25.07
C ASN A 130 22.50 6.98 24.90
N GLU A 131 23.13 6.54 25.99
CA GLU A 131 24.13 5.48 25.95
C GLU A 131 23.55 4.16 25.43
N GLU A 132 22.37 3.75 25.92
CA GLU A 132 21.69 2.54 25.45
C GLU A 132 21.29 2.63 23.97
N LEU A 133 20.86 3.80 23.52
CA LEU A 133 20.56 4.05 22.11
C LEU A 133 21.81 3.96 21.23
N GLN A 134 22.94 4.53 21.65
CA GLN A 134 24.17 4.56 20.86
C GLN A 134 24.94 3.23 20.88
N ALA A 135 24.99 2.56 22.04
CA ALA A 135 25.68 1.28 22.20
C ALA A 135 24.82 0.07 21.77
N GLY A 136 23.50 0.20 21.86
CA GLY A 136 22.56 -0.87 21.60
C GLY A 136 22.11 -0.96 20.14
N SER A 137 20.84 -1.31 19.96
CA SER A 137 20.27 -1.59 18.63
C SER A 137 19.98 -0.34 17.80
N GLY A 138 20.23 0.87 18.32
CA GLY A 138 19.94 2.14 17.65
C GLY A 138 18.46 2.52 17.64
N GLN A 139 17.58 1.69 18.22
CA GLN A 139 16.14 1.91 18.36
C GLN A 139 15.64 1.52 19.76
N LEU A 140 14.73 2.29 20.33
CA LEU A 140 14.04 1.97 21.59
C LEU A 140 12.56 2.39 21.54
N THR A 141 11.73 1.69 22.31
CA THR A 141 10.31 2.03 22.46
C THR A 141 10.04 2.60 23.86
N PHE A 142 9.09 3.53 23.97
CA PHE A 142 8.72 4.10 25.27
C PHE A 142 8.21 3.04 26.26
N GLY A 143 7.57 1.96 25.78
CA GLY A 143 7.13 0.86 26.64
C GLY A 143 8.28 0.08 27.29
N ALA A 144 9.37 -0.13 26.54
CA ALA A 144 10.58 -0.76 27.07
C ALA A 144 11.25 0.13 28.12
N LEU A 145 11.35 1.43 27.85
CA LEU A 145 11.91 2.42 28.77
C LEU A 145 11.08 2.54 30.05
N ALA A 146 9.76 2.64 29.95
CA ALA A 146 8.83 2.69 31.08
C ALA A 146 8.97 1.46 31.98
N SER A 147 9.14 0.28 31.38
CA SER A 147 9.34 -0.98 32.10
C SER A 147 10.71 -1.04 32.77
N LYS A 148 11.77 -0.53 32.10
CA LYS A 148 13.15 -0.50 32.63
C LYS A 148 13.26 0.41 33.86
N PHE A 149 12.68 1.60 33.77
CA PHE A 149 12.75 2.60 34.84
C PHE A 149 11.59 2.48 35.85
N ASN A 150 10.63 1.58 35.64
CA ASN A 150 9.42 1.46 36.45
C ASN A 150 8.73 2.84 36.65
N LEU A 151 8.49 3.53 35.54
CA LEU A 151 7.84 4.85 35.47
C LEU A 151 6.67 4.80 34.48
N PRO A 152 5.61 5.60 34.68
CA PRO A 152 4.53 5.69 33.70
C PRO A 152 5.04 6.16 32.32
N VAL A 153 4.48 5.59 31.25
CA VAL A 153 4.88 5.89 29.86
C VAL A 153 4.76 7.38 29.55
N ASP A 154 3.71 8.04 30.05
CA ASP A 154 3.46 9.47 29.79
C ASP A 154 4.57 10.36 30.34
N ILE A 155 5.06 10.05 31.55
CA ILE A 155 6.16 10.80 32.19
C ILE A 155 7.46 10.59 31.41
N VAL A 156 7.78 9.33 31.05
CA VAL A 156 8.97 9.04 30.25
C VAL A 156 8.90 9.74 28.90
N GLN A 157 7.72 9.74 28.25
CA GLN A 157 7.52 10.40 26.97
C GLN A 157 7.68 11.92 27.07
N GLU A 158 7.16 12.55 28.12
CA GLU A 158 7.32 13.99 28.36
C GLU A 158 8.80 14.35 28.62
N CYS A 159 9.47 13.61 29.50
CA CYS A 159 10.87 13.83 29.85
C CYS A 159 11.80 13.65 28.64
N VAL A 160 11.61 12.58 27.87
CA VAL A 160 12.38 12.35 26.64
C VAL A 160 12.11 13.45 25.64
N LYS A 161 10.84 13.84 25.40
CA LYS A 161 10.51 14.91 24.45
C LYS A 161 11.16 16.24 24.78
N LYS A 162 11.24 16.60 26.07
CA LYS A 162 11.92 17.82 26.53
C LYS A 162 13.43 17.80 26.25
N ARG A 163 14.03 16.61 26.23
CA ARG A 163 15.49 16.39 26.17
C ARG A 163 15.96 15.79 24.84
N LEU A 164 15.07 15.69 23.85
CA LEU A 164 15.38 15.29 22.48
C LEU A 164 16.25 16.37 21.81
N GLY A 165 17.39 15.97 21.26
CA GLY A 165 18.31 16.85 20.55
C GLY A 165 19.31 17.60 21.44
N SER A 166 19.13 17.59 22.76
CA SER A 166 20.13 18.08 23.73
C SER A 166 20.93 16.92 24.31
N SER A 167 20.36 16.21 25.30
CA SER A 167 21.00 15.06 25.95
C SER A 167 20.80 13.77 25.16
N ILE A 168 19.65 13.63 24.50
CA ILE A 168 19.30 12.42 23.73
C ILE A 168 19.46 12.71 22.23
N GLN A 169 20.46 12.11 21.60
CA GLN A 169 20.71 12.22 20.16
C GLN A 169 19.87 11.21 19.37
N ALA A 170 18.56 11.41 19.38
CA ALA A 170 17.61 10.58 18.66
C ALA A 170 16.49 11.40 18.03
N THR A 171 15.85 10.80 17.03
CA THR A 171 14.64 11.31 16.39
C THR A 171 13.47 10.38 16.69
N LEU A 172 12.29 10.97 16.80
CA LEU A 172 11.05 10.21 16.99
C LEU A 172 10.52 9.75 15.63
N ASP A 173 10.42 8.44 15.46
CA ASP A 173 9.83 7.83 14.27
C ASP A 173 8.30 8.03 14.26
N SER A 174 7.67 7.89 13.09
CA SER A 174 6.21 8.02 12.88
C SER A 174 5.38 7.12 13.79
N ARG A 175 5.99 6.05 14.31
CA ARG A 175 5.39 5.06 15.23
C ARG A 175 5.72 5.30 16.71
N GLY A 176 6.30 6.44 17.05
CA GLY A 176 6.66 6.77 18.43
C GLY A 176 7.84 5.95 18.98
N ARG A 177 8.79 5.57 18.10
CA ARG A 177 10.05 4.93 18.51
C ARG A 177 11.16 5.96 18.53
N LEU A 178 12.09 5.83 19.46
CA LEU A 178 13.32 6.60 19.46
C LEU A 178 14.31 5.90 18.54
N VAL A 179 14.78 6.61 17.53
CA VAL A 179 15.70 6.09 16.53
C VAL A 179 16.90 7.02 16.45
N THR A 180 18.10 6.45 16.52
CA THR A 180 19.34 7.21 16.31
C THR A 180 19.54 7.53 14.83
N ASP A 181 20.19 8.66 14.57
CA ASP A 181 20.53 9.10 13.22
C ASP A 181 21.53 8.12 12.54
N SER A 182 22.42 7.49 13.32
CA SER A 182 23.32 6.43 12.84
C SER A 182 22.56 5.20 12.37
N TYR A 183 21.56 4.74 13.12
CA TYR A 183 20.68 3.64 12.75
C TYR A 183 19.92 3.93 11.46
N TRP A 184 19.31 5.11 11.37
CA TRP A 184 18.62 5.56 10.17
C TRP A 184 19.55 5.57 8.96
N ARG A 185 20.71 6.23 9.07
CA ARG A 185 21.72 6.30 8.00
C ARG A 185 22.18 4.94 7.54
N GLN A 186 22.39 3.99 8.46
CA GLN A 186 22.84 2.65 8.10
C GLN A 186 21.77 1.92 7.27
N ARG A 187 20.50 1.99 7.67
CA ARG A 187 19.39 1.37 6.92
C ARG A 187 19.14 2.06 5.59
N ALA A 188 19.12 3.40 5.57
CA ALA A 188 18.99 4.20 4.37
C ALA A 188 20.13 3.91 3.37
N SER A 189 21.37 3.74 3.86
CA SER A 189 22.52 3.39 3.02
C SER A 189 22.40 2.00 2.39
N ARG A 190 21.88 1.02 3.15
CA ARG A 190 21.58 -0.33 2.62
C ARG A 190 20.50 -0.24 1.55
N MET A 191 19.39 0.44 1.84
CA MET A 191 18.30 0.62 0.88
C MET A 191 18.75 1.34 -0.38
N ARG A 192 19.56 2.39 -0.24
CA ARG A 192 20.21 3.09 -1.36
C ARG A 192 21.01 2.13 -2.23
N GLY A 193 21.85 1.28 -1.62
CA GLY A 193 22.64 0.29 -2.35
C GLY A 193 21.76 -0.68 -3.15
N VAL A 194 20.68 -1.16 -2.54
CA VAL A 194 19.70 -2.05 -3.18
C VAL A 194 19.00 -1.35 -4.34
N CYS A 195 18.44 -0.16 -4.12
CA CYS A 195 17.71 0.59 -5.14
C CYS A 195 18.59 1.03 -6.31
N THR A 196 19.87 1.27 -6.06
CA THR A 196 20.85 1.57 -7.13
C THR A 196 21.18 0.34 -7.96
N ALA A 197 21.20 -0.85 -7.35
CA ALA A 197 21.46 -2.11 -8.05
C ALA A 197 20.24 -2.62 -8.84
N LEU A 198 19.02 -2.24 -8.43
CA LEU A 198 17.80 -2.65 -9.11
C LEU A 198 17.64 -1.95 -10.46
N THR A 199 17.63 -2.75 -11.53
CA THR A 199 17.40 -2.28 -12.91
C THR A 199 15.99 -2.58 -13.41
N ARG A 200 15.17 -3.25 -12.60
CA ARG A 200 13.79 -3.61 -12.90
C ARG A 200 12.87 -3.18 -11.74
N PRO A 201 11.58 -2.95 -12.01
CA PRO A 201 10.62 -2.68 -10.96
C PRO A 201 10.58 -3.81 -9.94
N ALA A 202 10.48 -3.44 -8.66
CA ALA A 202 10.49 -4.38 -7.54
C ALA A 202 9.43 -4.01 -6.50
N LEU A 203 8.77 -5.01 -5.92
CA LEU A 203 7.75 -4.80 -4.90
C LEU A 203 8.40 -4.41 -3.56
N VAL A 204 7.97 -3.27 -3.01
CA VAL A 204 8.41 -2.77 -1.70
C VAL A 204 8.17 -3.79 -0.58
N PRO A 205 7.02 -4.52 -0.52
CA PRO A 205 6.82 -5.58 0.48
C PRO A 205 7.87 -6.71 0.41
N GLN A 206 8.36 -7.03 -0.78
CA GLN A 206 9.39 -8.07 -0.95
C GLN A 206 10.74 -7.58 -0.44
N LEU A 207 11.08 -6.31 -0.72
CA LEU A 207 12.28 -5.67 -0.18
C LEU A 207 12.22 -5.58 1.35
N ALA A 208 11.09 -5.13 1.89
CA ALA A 208 10.83 -5.06 3.32
C ALA A 208 11.08 -6.41 4.01
N LYS A 209 10.46 -7.49 3.48
CA LYS A 209 10.65 -8.85 4.00
C LYS A 209 12.10 -9.35 3.89
N GLN A 210 12.77 -9.08 2.78
CA GLN A 210 14.14 -9.54 2.54
C GLN A 210 15.15 -8.90 3.49
N TYR A 211 14.95 -7.62 3.84
CA TYR A 211 15.86 -6.88 4.70
C TYR A 211 15.38 -6.77 6.16
N GLY A 212 14.27 -7.42 6.51
CA GLY A 212 13.69 -7.37 7.86
C GLY A 212 13.33 -5.94 8.29
N ILE A 213 12.87 -5.13 7.33
CA ILE A 213 12.43 -3.76 7.56
C ILE A 213 10.93 -3.71 7.38
N ASP A 214 10.26 -2.85 8.12
CA ASP A 214 8.83 -2.62 7.93
C ASP A 214 8.55 -1.96 6.56
N GLU A 215 7.43 -2.31 5.92
CA GLU A 215 7.05 -1.78 4.60
C GLU A 215 6.91 -0.25 4.62
N GLU A 216 6.30 0.32 5.66
CA GLU A 216 6.10 1.78 5.77
C GLU A 216 7.44 2.50 5.94
N GLU A 217 8.33 1.96 6.78
CA GLU A 217 9.67 2.50 7.00
C GLU A 217 10.49 2.47 5.70
N VAL A 218 10.36 1.41 4.88
CA VAL A 218 10.99 1.37 3.56
C VAL A 218 10.42 2.43 2.63
N GLN A 219 9.10 2.62 2.60
CA GLN A 219 8.49 3.65 1.76
C GLN A 219 8.94 5.06 2.16
N ASP A 220 9.01 5.35 3.46
CA ASP A 220 9.50 6.63 3.98
C ASP A 220 10.98 6.84 3.62
N MET A 221 11.83 5.82 3.80
CA MET A 221 13.23 5.86 3.35
C MET A 221 13.34 6.15 1.86
N LEU A 222 12.56 5.48 1.03
CA LEU A 222 12.60 5.68 -0.43
C LEU A 222 12.14 7.09 -0.82
N ARG A 223 11.10 7.61 -0.18
CA ARG A 223 10.62 8.99 -0.41
C ARG A 223 11.69 10.01 -0.07
N GLN A 224 12.37 9.85 1.07
CA GLN A 224 13.45 10.75 1.48
C GLN A 224 14.66 10.64 0.54
N LEU A 225 15.10 9.42 0.20
CA LEU A 225 16.22 9.21 -0.72
C LEU A 225 15.97 9.77 -2.12
N VAL A 226 14.72 9.77 -2.58
CA VAL A 226 14.31 10.41 -3.84
C VAL A 226 14.27 11.92 -3.70
N ALA A 227 13.73 12.46 -2.59
CA ALA A 227 13.68 13.89 -2.32
C ALA A 227 15.08 14.51 -2.23
N ASP A 228 16.03 13.79 -1.60
CA ASP A 228 17.43 14.18 -1.48
C ASP A 228 18.21 14.03 -2.82
N GLY A 229 17.59 13.44 -3.85
CA GLY A 229 18.21 13.19 -5.14
C GLY A 229 19.31 12.11 -5.12
N VAL A 230 19.43 11.35 -4.03
CA VAL A 230 20.45 10.31 -3.85
C VAL A 230 20.14 9.08 -4.69
N VAL A 231 18.86 8.76 -4.88
CA VAL A 231 18.40 7.65 -5.71
C VAL A 231 17.46 8.17 -6.79
N CYS A 232 17.73 7.78 -8.04
CA CYS A 232 16.88 8.13 -9.17
C CYS A 232 15.83 7.03 -9.42
N GLY A 233 14.59 7.30 -9.06
CA GLY A 233 13.45 6.42 -9.30
C GLY A 233 12.17 7.00 -8.74
N GLN A 234 11.09 6.23 -8.79
CA GLN A 234 9.80 6.62 -8.26
C GLN A 234 9.15 5.42 -7.55
N VAL A 235 8.52 5.69 -6.41
CA VAL A 235 7.61 4.74 -5.77
C VAL A 235 6.23 4.91 -6.42
N GLN A 236 5.75 3.89 -7.14
CA GLN A 236 4.40 3.84 -7.69
C GLN A 236 3.56 2.88 -6.85
N GLY A 237 2.76 3.42 -5.93
CA GLY A 237 2.00 2.62 -4.97
C GLY A 237 2.94 1.82 -4.06
N ARG A 238 2.97 0.49 -4.24
CA ARG A 238 3.83 -0.45 -3.49
C ARG A 238 5.00 -1.00 -4.33
N GLU A 239 5.29 -0.39 -5.46
CA GLU A 239 6.36 -0.80 -6.37
C GLU A 239 7.42 0.30 -6.49
N TRP A 240 8.68 -0.09 -6.37
CA TRP A 240 9.82 0.76 -6.68
C TRP A 240 10.16 0.65 -8.16
N VAL A 241 10.11 1.76 -8.89
CA VAL A 241 10.45 1.84 -10.31
C VAL A 241 11.76 2.63 -10.49
N PRO A 242 12.88 1.97 -10.82
CA PRO A 242 14.15 2.65 -11.09
C PRO A 242 14.06 3.60 -12.29
N ALA A 243 14.71 4.76 -12.24
CA ALA A 243 14.69 5.72 -13.35
C ALA A 243 15.35 5.16 -14.62
N VAL A 244 16.37 4.32 -14.48
CA VAL A 244 17.03 3.63 -15.61
C VAL A 244 16.04 2.74 -16.36
N PHE A 245 15.18 2.02 -15.63
CA PHE A 245 14.13 1.21 -16.23
C PHE A 245 13.14 2.09 -17.00
N ALA A 246 12.59 3.13 -16.36
CA ALA A 246 11.62 4.03 -16.99
C ALA A 246 12.20 4.73 -18.24
N ARG A 247 13.46 5.15 -18.20
CA ARG A 247 14.16 5.76 -19.34
C ARG A 247 14.36 4.76 -20.48
N THR A 248 14.79 3.54 -20.17
CA THR A 248 15.02 2.49 -21.18
C THR A 248 13.71 2.04 -21.80
N GLN A 249 12.68 1.80 -20.98
CA GLN A 249 11.32 1.48 -21.41
C GLN A 249 10.82 2.54 -22.40
N ARG A 250 10.89 3.81 -22.03
CA ARG A 250 10.48 4.92 -22.90
C ARG A 250 11.29 4.97 -24.19
N HIS A 251 12.62 4.90 -24.11
CA HIS A 251 13.47 4.93 -25.30
C HIS A 251 13.17 3.78 -26.27
N CYS A 252 12.99 2.55 -25.77
CA CYS A 252 12.65 1.40 -26.60
C CYS A 252 11.28 1.56 -27.29
N VAL A 253 10.29 2.11 -26.58
CA VAL A 253 8.96 2.36 -27.13
C VAL A 253 9.02 3.47 -28.18
N ASP A 254 9.65 4.59 -27.87
CA ASP A 254 9.76 5.73 -28.77
C ASP A 254 10.53 5.38 -30.05
N ALA A 255 11.68 4.71 -29.92
CA ALA A 255 12.50 4.30 -31.07
C ALA A 255 11.72 3.34 -31.97
N PHE A 256 10.97 2.39 -31.38
CA PHE A 256 10.14 1.48 -32.16
C PHE A 256 9.01 2.21 -32.89
N PHE A 257 8.31 3.12 -32.20
CA PHE A 257 7.20 3.87 -32.77
C PHE A 257 7.66 4.83 -33.88
N GLN A 258 8.80 5.52 -33.70
CA GLN A 258 9.38 6.40 -34.73
C GLN A 258 9.84 5.63 -35.97
N GLN A 259 10.39 4.43 -35.80
CA GLN A 259 10.90 3.64 -36.92
C GLN A 259 9.77 2.99 -37.74
N ASN A 260 8.72 2.50 -37.07
CA ASN A 260 7.70 1.68 -37.72
C ASN A 260 6.38 2.42 -37.94
N GLY A 261 6.14 3.54 -37.24
CA GLY A 261 4.91 4.31 -37.34
C GLY A 261 3.70 3.67 -36.62
N TYR A 262 3.90 2.59 -35.86
CA TYR A 262 2.86 1.93 -35.06
C TYR A 262 3.44 1.23 -33.81
N LEU A 263 2.58 0.89 -32.84
CA LEU A 263 2.91 0.09 -31.67
C LEU A 263 1.73 -0.81 -31.26
N GLU A 264 1.92 -2.12 -31.30
CA GLU A 264 0.94 -3.09 -30.77
C GLU A 264 0.80 -2.98 -29.25
N HIS A 265 -0.43 -3.03 -28.75
CA HIS A 265 -0.70 -3.04 -27.31
C HIS A 265 -0.11 -4.26 -26.62
N HIS A 266 -0.11 -5.43 -27.26
CA HIS A 266 0.50 -6.64 -26.71
C HIS A 266 2.02 -6.48 -26.52
N ARG A 267 2.71 -5.84 -27.48
CA ARG A 267 4.13 -5.51 -27.37
C ARG A 267 4.40 -4.49 -26.27
N ALA A 268 3.55 -3.46 -26.15
CA ALA A 268 3.64 -2.47 -25.08
C ALA A 268 3.46 -3.10 -23.70
N ARG A 269 2.53 -4.06 -23.54
CA ARG A 269 2.35 -4.82 -22.28
C ARG A 269 3.58 -5.64 -21.91
N LYS A 270 4.29 -6.24 -22.89
CA LYS A 270 5.57 -6.94 -22.63
C LYS A 270 6.66 -6.01 -22.09
N LEU A 271 6.61 -4.74 -22.46
CA LEU A 271 7.48 -3.69 -21.92
C LEU A 271 6.95 -3.11 -20.61
N GLN A 272 5.92 -3.68 -20.00
CA GLN A 272 5.27 -3.18 -18.77
C GLN A 272 4.61 -1.80 -18.92
N VAL A 273 4.16 -1.45 -20.13
CA VAL A 273 3.32 -0.26 -20.36
C VAL A 273 1.85 -0.66 -20.23
N THR A 274 1.17 -0.14 -19.22
CA THR A 274 -0.24 -0.47 -18.93
C THR A 274 -1.23 0.24 -19.87
N LYS A 275 -0.94 1.47 -20.27
CA LYS A 275 -1.76 2.28 -21.18
C LYS A 275 -0.94 2.79 -22.38
N PRO A 276 -0.87 2.03 -23.49
CA PRO A 276 -0.01 2.34 -24.62
C PRO A 276 -0.37 3.66 -25.31
N GLY A 277 -1.67 3.93 -25.52
CA GLY A 277 -2.16 5.18 -26.12
C GLY A 277 -1.70 6.41 -25.34
N ASP A 278 -2.09 6.51 -24.06
CA ASP A 278 -1.67 7.60 -23.17
C ASP A 278 -0.15 7.76 -23.10
N PHE A 279 0.60 6.64 -23.10
CA PHE A 279 2.05 6.65 -23.01
C PHE A 279 2.69 7.28 -24.25
N ILE A 280 2.24 6.88 -25.45
CA ILE A 280 2.73 7.42 -26.73
C ILE A 280 2.26 8.88 -26.92
N GLN A 281 1.00 9.18 -26.59
CA GLN A 281 0.41 10.51 -26.79
C GLN A 281 1.08 11.62 -25.98
N ARG A 282 1.78 11.29 -24.88
CA ARG A 282 2.61 12.25 -24.14
C ARG A 282 3.73 12.86 -24.99
N GLN A 283 4.25 12.12 -25.96
CA GLN A 283 5.34 12.54 -26.83
C GLN A 283 4.87 12.81 -28.26
N PHE A 284 3.95 11.98 -28.75
CA PHE A 284 3.37 12.06 -30.09
C PHE A 284 1.88 12.36 -29.97
N LYS A 285 1.54 13.65 -29.79
CA LYS A 285 0.15 14.09 -29.53
C LYS A 285 -0.84 13.69 -30.63
N ASP A 286 -0.35 13.54 -31.86
CA ASP A 286 -1.16 13.20 -33.04
C ASP A 286 -1.30 11.68 -33.24
N ALA A 287 -0.83 10.85 -32.31
CA ALA A 287 -0.98 9.41 -32.38
C ALA A 287 -2.42 8.97 -32.11
N VAL A 288 -2.93 8.07 -32.95
CA VAL A 288 -4.28 7.52 -32.86
C VAL A 288 -4.23 6.18 -32.15
N ASP A 289 -4.89 6.10 -30.99
CA ASP A 289 -5.08 4.84 -30.27
C ASP A 289 -6.26 4.05 -30.89
N LEU A 290 -6.01 2.78 -31.17
CA LEU A 290 -6.98 1.80 -31.68
C LEU A 290 -7.12 0.67 -30.65
N GLU A 291 -7.92 -0.35 -30.95
CA GLU A 291 -8.22 -1.40 -29.96
C GLU A 291 -7.01 -2.28 -29.68
N THR A 292 -6.22 -2.60 -30.72
CA THR A 292 -5.06 -3.50 -30.58
C THR A 292 -3.72 -2.83 -30.79
N CYS A 293 -3.69 -1.61 -31.34
CA CYS A 293 -2.45 -0.89 -31.63
C CYS A 293 -2.61 0.64 -31.56
N VAL A 294 -1.48 1.34 -31.44
CA VAL A 294 -1.39 2.79 -31.58
C VAL A 294 -0.70 3.08 -32.91
N VAL A 295 -1.20 4.05 -33.67
CA VAL A 295 -0.70 4.37 -35.01
C VAL A 295 -0.30 5.84 -35.09
N SER A 296 0.77 6.14 -35.81
CA SER A 296 1.27 7.50 -36.06
C SER A 296 0.40 8.28 -37.04
N GLN A 297 0.42 9.61 -36.95
CA GLN A 297 -0.30 10.48 -37.87
C GLN A 297 0.19 10.34 -39.31
N ASP A 298 1.45 9.97 -39.55
CA ASP A 298 2.01 9.78 -40.89
C ASP A 298 1.33 8.60 -41.62
N VAL A 299 1.08 7.50 -40.90
CA VAL A 299 0.35 6.35 -41.44
C VAL A 299 -1.10 6.72 -41.74
N VAL A 300 -1.73 7.51 -40.86
CA VAL A 300 -3.10 8.01 -41.08
C VAL A 300 -3.16 8.95 -42.29
N ALA A 301 -2.23 9.89 -42.41
CA ALA A 301 -2.16 10.83 -43.52
C ALA A 301 -1.89 10.13 -44.86
N SER A 302 -1.02 9.11 -44.86
CA SER A 302 -0.79 8.26 -46.03
C SER A 302 -2.06 7.52 -46.46
N LEU A 303 -2.82 6.98 -45.50
CA LEU A 303 -4.12 6.35 -45.80
C LEU A 303 -5.11 7.38 -46.36
N GLU A 304 -5.25 8.54 -45.73
CA GLU A 304 -6.14 9.63 -46.20
C GLU A 304 -5.82 10.06 -47.64
N ALA A 305 -4.54 10.20 -47.99
CA ALA A 305 -4.10 10.55 -49.34
C ALA A 305 -4.48 9.48 -50.38
N ASN A 306 -4.28 8.20 -50.06
CA ASN A 306 -4.66 7.08 -50.93
C ASN A 306 -6.18 6.96 -51.11
N LEU A 307 -6.95 7.25 -50.06
CA LEU A 307 -8.42 7.27 -50.13
C LEU A 307 -8.91 8.41 -51.02
N GLU A 308 -8.32 9.60 -50.91
CA GLU A 308 -8.64 10.73 -51.78
C GLU A 308 -8.31 10.43 -53.26
N GLU A 309 -7.16 9.80 -53.53
CA GLU A 309 -6.79 9.38 -54.88
C GLU A 309 -7.78 8.34 -55.44
N THR A 310 -8.17 7.35 -54.62
CA THR A 310 -9.16 6.33 -55.01
C THR A 310 -10.51 6.95 -55.34
N ALA A 311 -10.94 7.94 -54.56
CA ALA A 311 -12.16 8.71 -54.83
C ALA A 311 -12.07 9.48 -56.14
N ARG A 312 -10.92 10.12 -56.41
CA ARG A 312 -10.68 10.94 -57.61
C ARG A 312 -10.63 10.09 -58.89
N ASN A 313 -10.00 8.92 -58.81
CA ASN A 313 -9.82 8.01 -59.95
C ASN A 313 -11.05 7.12 -60.23
N ARG A 314 -12.12 7.20 -59.42
CA ARG A 314 -13.30 6.32 -59.49
C ARG A 314 -12.91 4.84 -59.47
N TRP A 315 -12.10 4.43 -58.50
CA TRP A 315 -11.61 3.06 -58.36
C TRP A 315 -11.93 2.46 -56.99
N TRP A 316 -11.34 1.31 -56.67
CA TRP A 316 -11.40 0.65 -55.36
C TRP A 316 -9.99 0.39 -54.82
N CYS A 317 -9.82 0.37 -53.50
CA CYS A 317 -8.56 0.04 -52.85
C CYS A 317 -8.78 -0.88 -51.65
N GLN A 318 -7.77 -1.68 -51.32
CA GLN A 318 -7.74 -2.49 -50.11
C GLN A 318 -6.90 -1.74 -49.05
N ALA A 319 -7.54 -1.21 -48.02
CA ALA A 319 -6.84 -0.40 -47.00
C ALA A 319 -5.79 -1.20 -46.22
N GLY A 320 -6.01 -2.50 -46.04
CA GLY A 320 -5.08 -3.38 -45.32
C GLY A 320 -3.71 -3.54 -45.99
N SER A 321 -3.58 -3.37 -47.31
CA SER A 321 -2.29 -3.47 -47.99
C SER A 321 -1.43 -2.20 -47.88
N LEU A 322 -2.06 -1.08 -47.48
CA LEU A 322 -1.41 0.22 -47.29
C LEU A 322 -0.97 0.46 -45.84
N LEU A 323 -1.48 -0.37 -44.92
CA LEU A 323 -1.26 -0.25 -43.48
C LEU A 323 -0.26 -1.31 -43.00
N PRO A 324 0.36 -1.09 -41.82
CA PRO A 324 1.25 -2.09 -41.25
C PRO A 324 0.54 -3.44 -41.04
N PRO A 325 1.18 -4.58 -41.33
CA PRO A 325 0.56 -5.92 -41.27
C PRO A 325 0.18 -6.35 -39.85
N ALA A 326 0.62 -5.59 -38.83
CA ALA A 326 0.28 -5.81 -37.44
C ALA A 326 -1.15 -5.35 -37.07
N LEU A 327 -1.82 -4.58 -37.92
CA LEU A 327 -3.18 -4.13 -37.67
C LEU A 327 -4.18 -5.26 -37.94
N THR A 328 -5.15 -5.40 -37.03
CA THR A 328 -6.27 -6.31 -37.22
C THR A 328 -7.30 -5.70 -38.19
N GLU A 329 -8.14 -6.54 -38.81
CA GLU A 329 -9.17 -6.08 -39.75
C GLU A 329 -10.12 -5.04 -39.12
N GLY A 330 -10.45 -5.20 -37.83
CA GLY A 330 -11.25 -4.24 -37.07
C GLY A 330 -10.55 -2.89 -36.86
N ASP A 331 -9.24 -2.89 -36.58
CA ASP A 331 -8.44 -1.67 -36.46
C ASP A 331 -8.30 -0.94 -37.81
N VAL A 332 -8.11 -1.69 -38.90
CA VAL A 332 -8.13 -1.16 -40.27
C VAL A 332 -9.49 -0.52 -40.55
N GLY A 333 -10.57 -1.20 -40.22
CA GLY A 333 -11.92 -0.70 -40.42
C GLY A 333 -12.21 0.59 -39.64
N ALA A 334 -11.75 0.66 -38.39
CA ALA A 334 -11.88 1.84 -37.54
C ALA A 334 -11.08 3.04 -38.10
N LEU A 335 -9.87 2.80 -38.61
CA LEU A 335 -9.06 3.85 -39.25
C LEU A 335 -9.71 4.37 -40.53
N VAL A 336 -10.16 3.47 -41.40
CA VAL A 336 -10.86 3.84 -42.65
C VAL A 336 -12.10 4.67 -42.34
N SER A 337 -12.92 4.23 -41.38
CA SER A 337 -14.12 4.96 -40.97
C SER A 337 -13.79 6.37 -40.47
N LYS A 338 -12.75 6.51 -39.63
CA LYS A 338 -12.26 7.82 -39.16
C LYS A 338 -11.78 8.71 -40.31
N CYS A 339 -11.03 8.17 -41.27
CA CYS A 339 -10.52 8.90 -42.43
C CYS A 339 -11.66 9.34 -43.37
N CYS A 340 -12.60 8.45 -43.69
CA CYS A 340 -13.77 8.73 -44.52
C CYS A 340 -14.67 9.82 -43.90
N ALA A 341 -14.88 9.77 -42.57
CA ALA A 341 -15.64 10.78 -41.84
C ALA A 341 -14.97 12.16 -41.89
N ARG A 342 -13.63 12.21 -41.77
CA ARG A 342 -12.84 13.45 -41.79
C ARG A 342 -12.81 14.08 -43.17
N ALA A 343 -12.75 13.27 -44.22
CA ALA A 343 -12.68 13.72 -45.61
C ALA A 343 -13.98 14.34 -46.12
N ARG A 344 -15.11 14.27 -45.38
CA ARG A 344 -16.46 14.64 -45.86
C ARG A 344 -16.80 14.00 -47.22
N GLN A 345 -16.17 12.87 -47.53
CA GLN A 345 -16.29 12.21 -48.82
C GLN A 345 -17.50 11.29 -48.78
N SER A 346 -18.67 11.84 -49.10
CA SER A 346 -19.87 11.06 -49.48
C SER A 346 -19.65 10.19 -50.72
N SER A 347 -18.46 10.23 -51.31
CA SER A 347 -18.04 9.49 -52.49
C SER A 347 -17.27 8.20 -52.20
N LEU A 348 -17.07 7.80 -50.94
CA LEU A 348 -16.41 6.55 -50.58
C LEU A 348 -17.33 5.66 -49.74
N VAL A 349 -17.36 4.37 -50.07
CA VAL A 349 -18.13 3.34 -49.38
C VAL A 349 -17.15 2.29 -48.84
N GLN A 350 -17.20 2.07 -47.53
CA GLN A 350 -16.44 1.01 -46.87
C GLN A 350 -17.18 -0.33 -46.99
N VAL A 351 -16.48 -1.38 -47.40
CA VAL A 351 -17.00 -2.74 -47.60
C VAL A 351 -16.15 -3.73 -46.81
N GLN A 352 -16.80 -4.55 -45.98
CA GLN A 352 -16.16 -5.60 -45.15
C GLN A 352 -14.93 -5.10 -44.37
N GLU A 353 -15.01 -3.88 -43.82
CA GLU A 353 -13.97 -3.22 -43.01
C GLU A 353 -12.66 -2.85 -43.75
N VAL A 354 -12.17 -3.70 -44.64
CA VAL A 354 -10.84 -3.60 -45.28
C VAL A 354 -10.89 -2.97 -46.67
N PHE A 355 -12.02 -3.06 -47.39
CA PHE A 355 -12.13 -2.53 -48.75
C PHE A 355 -12.79 -1.16 -48.75
N VAL A 356 -12.29 -0.27 -49.60
CA VAL A 356 -12.89 1.04 -49.84
C VAL A 356 -13.15 1.20 -51.32
N VAL A 357 -14.38 1.57 -51.66
CA VAL A 357 -14.85 1.68 -53.04
C VAL A 357 -15.40 3.07 -53.27
N SER A 358 -15.01 3.70 -54.38
CA SER A 358 -15.62 4.96 -54.79
C SER A 358 -17.08 4.76 -55.22
N SER A 359 -17.98 5.67 -54.81
CA SER A 359 -19.37 5.70 -55.28
C SER A 359 -19.45 5.82 -56.80
N GLY A 360 -18.52 6.54 -57.43
CA GLY A 360 -18.41 6.63 -58.88
C GLY A 360 -18.10 5.29 -59.54
N PHE A 361 -17.24 4.48 -58.91
CA PHE A 361 -16.97 3.12 -59.38
C PHE A 361 -18.23 2.25 -59.28
N LEU A 362 -18.96 2.33 -58.16
CA LEU A 362 -20.21 1.59 -57.96
C LEU A 362 -21.28 1.98 -59.00
N GLU A 363 -21.43 3.27 -59.30
CA GLU A 363 -22.33 3.74 -60.35
C GLU A 363 -21.96 3.21 -61.73
N ASP A 364 -20.67 3.19 -62.07
CA ASP A 364 -20.19 2.69 -63.35
C ASP A 364 -20.36 1.17 -63.47
N CYS A 365 -20.15 0.43 -62.39
CA CYS A 365 -20.49 -0.99 -62.31
C CYS A 365 -22.00 -1.22 -62.47
N LEU A 366 -22.85 -0.46 -61.76
CA LEU A 366 -24.31 -0.56 -61.86
C LEU A 366 -24.79 -0.30 -63.28
N LYS A 367 -24.26 0.70 -63.98
CA LYS A 367 -24.60 0.97 -65.39
C LYS A 367 -24.24 -0.21 -66.30
N ARG A 368 -23.05 -0.80 -66.13
CA ARG A 368 -22.63 -1.98 -66.92
C ARG A 368 -23.50 -3.20 -66.64
N PHE A 369 -23.78 -3.50 -65.37
CA PHE A 369 -24.65 -4.62 -65.02
C PHE A 369 -26.10 -4.41 -65.49
N GLN A 370 -26.63 -3.19 -65.45
CA GLN A 370 -27.95 -2.90 -66.02
C GLN A 370 -27.99 -3.09 -67.54
N GLN A 371 -26.92 -2.76 -68.26
CA GLN A 371 -26.83 -3.01 -69.71
C GLN A 371 -26.81 -4.51 -70.00
N GLU A 372 -26.04 -5.27 -69.24
CA GLU A 372 -25.95 -6.73 -69.40
C GLU A 372 -27.24 -7.43 -68.99
N ALA A 373 -27.89 -7.01 -67.91
CA ALA A 373 -29.20 -7.49 -67.49
C ALA A 373 -30.28 -7.21 -68.55
N LYS A 374 -30.27 -6.02 -69.16
CA LYS A 374 -31.16 -5.70 -70.30
C LYS A 374 -30.86 -6.56 -71.52
N ALA A 375 -29.59 -6.81 -71.83
CA ALA A 375 -29.18 -7.69 -72.94
C ALA A 375 -29.59 -9.14 -72.71
N GLN A 376 -29.47 -9.64 -71.48
CA GLN A 376 -29.93 -10.97 -71.09
C GLN A 376 -31.46 -11.05 -71.13
N ALA A 377 -32.17 -10.11 -70.52
CA ALA A 377 -33.63 -10.06 -70.56
C ALA A 377 -34.19 -10.01 -72.00
N ALA A 378 -33.54 -9.29 -72.91
CA ALA A 378 -33.90 -9.27 -74.33
C ALA A 378 -33.68 -10.63 -75.00
N LYS A 379 -32.61 -11.36 -74.65
CA LYS A 379 -32.37 -12.72 -75.15
C LYS A 379 -33.41 -13.72 -74.60
N THR A 380 -33.77 -13.64 -73.32
CA THR A 380 -34.77 -14.54 -72.73
C THR A 380 -36.19 -14.25 -73.26
N ALA A 381 -36.53 -12.98 -73.50
CA ALA A 381 -37.80 -12.59 -74.11
C ALA A 381 -37.92 -13.09 -75.57
N ALA A 382 -36.82 -13.06 -76.33
CA ALA A 382 -36.77 -13.62 -77.69
C ALA A 382 -36.95 -15.15 -77.71
N SER A 383 -36.47 -15.88 -76.68
CA SER A 383 -36.70 -17.32 -76.55
C SER A 383 -38.09 -17.72 -76.01
N GLY A 384 -38.79 -16.82 -75.31
CA GLY A 384 -40.11 -17.07 -74.72
C GLY A 384 -41.29 -16.95 -75.70
N ALA A 385 -41.14 -16.23 -76.82
CA ALA A 385 -42.21 -15.97 -77.78
C ALA A 385 -42.55 -17.15 -78.71
N ALA A 386 -41.82 -18.26 -78.66
CA ALA A 386 -42.01 -19.41 -79.56
C ALA A 386 -42.98 -20.49 -79.05
N LYS A 387 -43.63 -20.32 -77.89
CA LYS A 387 -44.49 -21.35 -77.27
C LYS A 387 -45.91 -20.86 -76.92
N THR A 388 -46.69 -20.35 -77.88
CA THR A 388 -48.16 -20.19 -77.69
C THR A 388 -48.94 -20.32 -79.01
N ALA A 389 -49.51 -21.50 -79.28
CA ALA A 389 -50.69 -21.68 -80.16
C ALA A 389 -51.46 -22.96 -79.76
N PRO A 390 -52.81 -22.95 -79.56
CA PRO A 390 -53.61 -24.11 -79.11
C PRO A 390 -54.28 -24.92 -80.25
N PRO A 391 -54.91 -26.10 -79.96
CA PRO A 391 -54.91 -27.30 -80.82
C PRO A 391 -56.29 -27.65 -81.45
N PRO A 392 -56.38 -28.76 -82.24
CA PRO A 392 -57.60 -29.59 -82.26
C PRO A 392 -57.37 -31.12 -82.02
N PRO A 393 -58.39 -31.88 -81.54
CA PRO A 393 -58.34 -33.34 -81.24
C PRO A 393 -59.23 -34.17 -82.21
N PRO A 394 -59.56 -35.49 -81.99
CA PRO A 394 -58.79 -36.68 -81.57
C PRO A 394 -59.08 -37.97 -82.42
N GLN A 395 -58.42 -39.10 -82.06
CA GLN A 395 -58.84 -40.54 -82.11
C GLN A 395 -57.86 -41.49 -82.86
N GLN A 396 -57.04 -42.26 -82.13
CA GLN A 396 -57.25 -43.64 -81.62
C GLN A 396 -57.13 -44.76 -82.67
N GLN A 397 -56.04 -45.55 -82.61
CA GLN A 397 -56.11 -47.02 -82.51
C GLN A 397 -54.74 -47.69 -82.24
N GLN A 398 -54.73 -48.39 -81.09
CA GLN A 398 -54.20 -49.75 -80.79
C GLN A 398 -52.69 -50.11 -80.91
N GLN A 399 -52.24 -50.74 -79.81
CA GLN A 399 -51.00 -51.46 -79.46
C GLN A 399 -50.70 -52.67 -80.40
N PRO A 400 -49.56 -53.45 -80.30
CA PRO A 400 -48.61 -53.60 -79.18
C PRO A 400 -47.11 -53.80 -79.52
N GLY A 401 -46.24 -53.83 -78.49
CA GLY A 401 -44.90 -54.43 -78.59
C GLY A 401 -43.91 -54.04 -77.49
N LYS A 402 -43.57 -54.98 -76.60
CA LYS A 402 -42.74 -54.88 -75.38
C LYS A 402 -41.23 -54.71 -75.64
N GLY A 403 -40.54 -54.05 -74.69
CA GLY A 403 -39.15 -54.34 -74.32
C GLY A 403 -38.32 -53.13 -73.87
N THR A 404 -38.21 -52.88 -72.56
CA THR A 404 -37.27 -51.94 -71.91
C THR A 404 -36.08 -52.71 -71.32
N PRO A 405 -34.87 -52.11 -71.21
CA PRO A 405 -34.55 -51.32 -70.00
C PRO A 405 -33.67 -50.06 -70.22
N THR A 406 -34.05 -48.96 -69.53
CA THR A 406 -33.25 -47.89 -68.84
C THR A 406 -32.05 -47.19 -69.52
N PRO A 407 -31.54 -46.04 -69.02
CA PRO A 407 -32.18 -44.88 -68.36
C PRO A 407 -31.61 -43.52 -68.86
N ALA A 408 -32.36 -42.43 -68.68
CA ALA A 408 -31.84 -41.08 -68.42
C ALA A 408 -33.03 -40.23 -67.95
N GLU A 409 -32.99 -39.74 -66.71
CA GLU A 409 -32.81 -38.31 -66.43
C GLU A 409 -34.08 -37.52 -66.73
N ASP A 410 -34.73 -37.05 -65.68
CA ASP A 410 -35.63 -35.90 -65.78
C ASP A 410 -35.38 -34.97 -64.60
N GLU A 411 -35.25 -33.70 -64.97
CA GLU A 411 -35.31 -32.53 -64.13
C GLU A 411 -36.75 -32.28 -63.65
N ASP A 412 -36.78 -31.64 -62.49
CA ASP A 412 -37.65 -30.54 -62.09
C ASP A 412 -39.12 -30.75 -61.66
N SER A 413 -39.32 -30.22 -60.45
CA SER A 413 -40.35 -29.24 -60.06
C SER A 413 -41.78 -29.75 -59.90
N GLU A 414 -42.20 -29.89 -58.64
CA GLU A 414 -43.19 -29.02 -57.96
C GLU A 414 -44.63 -29.40 -58.40
N GLU A 415 -45.58 -29.73 -57.53
CA GLU A 415 -46.16 -28.86 -56.52
C GLU A 415 -47.19 -29.66 -55.69
N GLU A 416 -47.70 -29.01 -54.66
CA GLU A 416 -48.46 -29.49 -53.50
C GLU A 416 -49.70 -30.36 -53.74
N THR A 417 -49.98 -31.30 -52.81
CA THR A 417 -51.02 -31.14 -51.76
C THR A 417 -51.37 -32.47 -51.06
N ASN A 418 -51.64 -32.33 -49.77
CA ASN A 418 -52.51 -33.13 -48.90
C ASN A 418 -52.07 -34.46 -48.26
N HIS A 419 -52.12 -34.39 -46.92
CA HIS A 419 -52.51 -35.39 -45.93
C HIS A 419 -51.57 -36.58 -45.61
N SER A 420 -50.98 -36.47 -44.41
CA SER A 420 -50.67 -37.47 -43.36
C SER A 420 -51.33 -38.87 -43.50
N PRO A 421 -50.80 -39.96 -42.88
CA PRO A 421 -50.03 -39.97 -41.62
C PRO A 421 -48.91 -41.04 -41.48
N ALA A 422 -48.28 -41.03 -40.29
CA ALA A 422 -47.58 -42.15 -39.63
C ALA A 422 -46.19 -42.54 -40.16
N ALA A 423 -45.21 -42.95 -39.36
CA ALA A 423 -44.95 -42.91 -37.92
C ALA A 423 -43.49 -43.35 -37.73
N THR A 424 -42.81 -42.79 -36.72
CA THR A 424 -41.71 -43.42 -35.92
C THR A 424 -40.42 -43.84 -36.63
N LYS A 425 -39.20 -43.43 -36.23
CA LYS A 425 -38.55 -43.40 -34.90
C LYS A 425 -37.25 -42.58 -35.05
N LYS A 426 -37.01 -41.54 -34.23
CA LYS A 426 -36.16 -41.55 -33.00
C LYS A 426 -34.69 -41.91 -33.29
N LYS A 427 -33.66 -41.11 -32.98
CA LYS A 427 -33.42 -40.29 -31.77
C LYS A 427 -32.28 -39.27 -31.97
N ALA A 428 -32.45 -38.10 -31.38
CA ALA A 428 -31.47 -37.03 -31.12
C ALA A 428 -30.79 -37.25 -29.72
N PRO A 429 -29.98 -36.34 -29.10
CA PRO A 429 -30.27 -34.90 -28.95
C PRO A 429 -29.10 -33.90 -29.07
N LYS A 430 -29.52 -32.64 -29.24
CA LYS A 430 -28.76 -31.37 -29.22
C LYS A 430 -28.99 -30.67 -27.87
N LYS A 431 -28.00 -29.82 -27.53
CA LYS A 431 -27.99 -28.57 -26.73
C LYS A 431 -29.28 -28.06 -26.05
N SER A 432 -29.09 -27.51 -24.85
CA SER A 432 -30.09 -26.83 -24.00
C SER A 432 -29.93 -25.30 -23.95
N LYS A 433 -31.08 -24.59 -23.93
CA LYS A 433 -31.44 -23.31 -23.26
C LYS A 433 -32.89 -22.99 -23.70
N LYS A 434 -33.86 -22.48 -22.93
CA LYS A 434 -34.00 -21.96 -21.56
C LYS A 434 -35.52 -21.83 -21.28
N GLY A 435 -35.94 -21.88 -20.01
CA GLY A 435 -37.25 -21.42 -19.50
C GLY A 435 -38.03 -22.54 -18.80
N GLY A 436 -38.59 -22.44 -17.59
CA GLY A 436 -38.74 -21.35 -16.63
C GLY A 436 -40.15 -21.41 -16.01
N ARG A 437 -40.31 -21.88 -14.75
CA ARG A 437 -41.30 -21.42 -13.74
C ARG A 437 -41.46 -22.38 -12.54
N ARG A 438 -41.41 -21.78 -11.33
CA ARG A 438 -42.13 -22.09 -10.05
C ARG A 438 -41.86 -23.48 -9.44
N ARG A 439 -41.61 -23.66 -8.13
CA ARG A 439 -42.26 -23.12 -6.92
C ARG A 439 -41.48 -23.61 -5.67
N LYS A 440 -41.40 -22.76 -4.64
CA LYS A 440 -41.58 -23.02 -3.18
C LYS A 440 -40.63 -23.96 -2.39
N GLY A 441 -40.19 -23.48 -1.22
CA GLY A 441 -39.53 -24.20 -0.10
C GLY A 441 -38.17 -23.58 0.20
N ASP A 442 -38.04 -22.58 1.08
CA ASP A 442 -38.04 -22.60 2.56
C ASP A 442 -36.72 -23.11 3.18
N ASP A 443 -36.31 -22.40 4.24
CA ASP A 443 -35.26 -22.64 5.24
C ASP A 443 -33.76 -22.36 4.97
N THR A 444 -33.27 -21.37 5.74
CA THR A 444 -32.03 -21.26 6.55
C THR A 444 -30.76 -22.01 6.12
N ASP A 445 -29.63 -21.29 5.99
CA ASP A 445 -28.58 -21.35 7.03
C ASP A 445 -27.47 -20.31 6.86
N GLU A 446 -26.90 -19.97 8.01
CA GLU A 446 -25.78 -19.09 8.32
C GLU A 446 -24.40 -19.67 7.91
N GLU A 447 -23.44 -18.76 7.77
CA GLU A 447 -21.98 -18.84 8.05
C GLU A 447 -21.11 -19.92 7.35
N ASP A 448 -19.94 -19.53 6.82
CA ASP A 448 -18.70 -19.49 7.61
C ASP A 448 -17.45 -19.16 6.76
N GLU A 449 -16.47 -18.51 7.40
CA GLU A 449 -15.15 -18.16 6.90
C GLU A 449 -14.21 -19.38 6.76
N PRO A 450 -13.16 -19.34 5.91
CA PRO A 450 -12.10 -20.33 5.95
C PRO A 450 -10.90 -19.90 6.82
N GLU A 451 -10.72 -20.57 7.95
CA GLU A 451 -9.50 -20.53 8.79
C GLU A 451 -8.32 -21.39 8.21
N PRO A 452 -7.06 -21.15 8.65
CA PRO A 452 -5.83 -21.63 8.03
C PRO A 452 -5.33 -23.01 8.55
N PRO A 453 -4.34 -23.65 7.88
CA PRO A 453 -3.94 -25.03 8.19
C PRO A 453 -2.98 -25.16 9.38
N ALA A 454 -3.20 -26.21 10.20
CA ALA A 454 -2.39 -26.61 11.35
C ALA A 454 -1.32 -27.70 10.99
N PRO A 455 -0.32 -27.98 11.88
CA PRO A 455 0.98 -28.56 11.55
C PRO A 455 1.06 -30.10 11.66
N PRO A 456 2.15 -30.76 11.19
CA PRO A 456 2.24 -32.21 11.16
C PRO A 456 2.65 -32.80 12.52
N GLY A 457 1.79 -33.65 13.08
CA GLY A 457 2.06 -34.45 14.27
C GLY A 457 2.78 -35.75 13.96
N GLY A 458 3.84 -36.04 14.72
CA GLY A 458 4.60 -37.29 14.68
C GLY A 458 3.85 -38.51 15.24
N LYS A 459 4.28 -39.70 14.80
CA LYS A 459 3.97 -40.97 15.46
C LYS A 459 5.25 -41.79 15.66
N LYS A 460 5.49 -42.14 16.92
CA LYS A 460 6.51 -43.08 17.41
C LYS A 460 6.19 -44.52 16.98
N GLY A 461 7.25 -45.24 16.59
CA GLY A 461 7.65 -46.48 17.28
C GLY A 461 7.10 -47.80 16.76
N LYS A 462 7.95 -48.58 16.09
CA LYS A 462 7.93 -50.04 16.15
C LYS A 462 9.37 -50.58 16.22
N LYS A 463 9.64 -51.36 17.26
CA LYS A 463 10.90 -52.05 17.57
C LYS A 463 11.27 -53.04 16.46
N ALA A 464 12.56 -53.09 16.11
CA ALA A 464 13.23 -54.30 15.63
C ALA A 464 14.68 -54.29 16.12
N SER A 465 15.11 -55.46 16.57
CA SER A 465 16.37 -55.84 17.19
C SER A 465 17.54 -55.94 16.21
N GLY A 466 18.76 -55.72 16.71
CA GLY A 466 19.93 -56.52 16.31
C GLY A 466 21.19 -55.76 15.90
N GLY A 467 22.23 -55.86 16.74
CA GLY A 467 23.58 -56.23 16.30
C GLY A 467 24.59 -55.14 15.93
N GLY A 468 25.63 -55.00 16.76
CA GLY A 468 27.02 -55.19 16.31
C GLY A 468 27.88 -53.96 16.00
N GLY A 469 28.90 -53.76 16.84
CA GLY A 469 30.30 -53.56 16.40
C GLY A 469 30.76 -52.15 16.01
N GLY A 470 31.87 -51.72 16.63
CA GLY A 470 32.67 -50.58 16.20
C GLY A 470 33.05 -49.65 17.34
#